data_AF-A0A533RHN2-F1
#
_entry.id   AF-A0A533RHN2-F1
#
_cell.length_a   1.000
_cell.length_b   1.000
_cell.length_c   1.000
_cell.angle_alpha   90.00
_cell.angle_beta   90.00
_cell.angle_gamma   90.00
#
_symmetry.space_group_name_H-M   'P 1'
#
loop_
_entity.id
_entity.type
_entity.pdbx_description
1 polymer ?
#
loop_
_entity_poly.entity_id
_entity_poly.type
_entity_poly.pdbx_seq_one_letter_code
_entity_poly.pdbx_strand_id
1 'polypeptide(L)'
;MLQKFLDLFLCAIIAATFPTASAASSLDAVGRTLFESTTLGKSGRSCSTCHPGGRGLEQVDDFTDDELKDIINACIRDALHGSKLAENAEELRALVAYVRSLKR
;
A
#
# COMPACT_ATOMS: atom_id res chain seq x y z
N MET A 1 -58.71 -24.58 -18.36
CA MET A 1 -58.92 -24.31 -16.92
C MET A 1 -57.85 -25.01 -16.07
N LEU A 2 -56.59 -25.01 -16.53
CA LEU A 2 -55.43 -25.57 -15.84
C LEU A 2 -54.28 -24.54 -15.94
N GLN A 3 -54.62 -23.30 -15.63
CA GLN A 3 -53.82 -22.09 -15.88
C GLN A 3 -53.85 -21.15 -14.67
N LYS A 4 -54.22 -21.67 -13.49
CA LYS A 4 -54.43 -20.90 -12.25
C LYS A 4 -53.84 -21.56 -10.98
N PHE A 5 -52.96 -22.54 -11.13
CA PHE A 5 -52.32 -23.24 -9.98
C PHE A 5 -50.80 -23.27 -10.04
N LEU A 6 -50.19 -22.53 -10.96
CA LEU A 6 -48.74 -22.35 -11.01
C LEU A 6 -48.36 -20.88 -10.70
N ASP A 7 -49.20 -20.19 -9.93
CA ASP A 7 -49.02 -18.80 -9.50
C ASP A 7 -48.64 -18.66 -8.01
N LEU A 8 -47.99 -19.66 -7.40
CA LEU A 8 -47.73 -19.61 -5.96
C LEU A 8 -46.30 -19.89 -5.47
N PHE A 9 -45.34 -20.23 -6.33
CA PHE A 9 -43.98 -20.55 -5.84
C PHE A 9 -42.87 -20.06 -6.76
N LEU A 10 -42.90 -18.77 -7.10
CA LEU A 10 -41.70 -18.10 -7.57
C LEU A 10 -41.44 -16.90 -6.66
N CYS A 11 -41.03 -17.22 -5.43
CA CYS A 11 -40.42 -16.27 -4.52
C CYS A 11 -39.33 -15.52 -5.28
N ALA A 12 -39.54 -14.22 -5.44
CA ALA A 12 -38.57 -13.28 -5.94
C ALA A 12 -37.31 -13.32 -5.05
N ILE A 13 -36.36 -14.17 -5.41
CA ILE A 13 -34.97 -14.07 -4.94
C ILE A 13 -34.23 -13.34 -6.06
N ILE A 14 -34.42 -12.02 -6.13
CA ILE A 14 -33.47 -11.15 -6.81
C ILE A 14 -32.27 -11.09 -5.87
N ALA A 15 -31.34 -12.03 -6.03
CA ALA A 15 -30.03 -11.95 -5.43
C ALA A 15 -29.34 -10.70 -6.03
N ALA A 16 -29.44 -9.57 -5.33
CA ALA A 16 -28.63 -8.40 -5.59
C ALA A 16 -27.18 -8.77 -5.25
N THR A 17 -26.48 -9.36 -6.22
CA THR A 17 -25.03 -9.49 -6.18
C THR A 17 -24.46 -8.09 -6.36
N PHE A 18 -24.21 -7.40 -5.24
CA PHE A 18 -23.35 -6.22 -5.25
C PHE A 18 -21.95 -6.70 -5.64
N PRO A 19 -21.38 -6.28 -6.78
CA PRO A 19 -19.97 -6.53 -7.02
C PRO A 19 -19.20 -5.69 -6.00
N THR A 20 -18.64 -6.35 -4.98
CA THR A 20 -17.62 -5.72 -4.14
C THR A 20 -16.39 -5.56 -5.01
N ALA A 21 -16.26 -4.42 -5.68
CA ALA A 21 -15.00 -4.01 -6.30
C ALA A 21 -14.00 -3.79 -5.16
N SER A 22 -13.23 -4.82 -4.83
CA SER A 22 -12.04 -4.66 -4.01
C SER A 22 -11.05 -3.88 -4.85
N ALA A 23 -10.93 -2.58 -4.58
CA ALA A 23 -9.80 -1.79 -5.03
C ALA A 23 -8.56 -2.28 -4.27
N ALA A 24 -8.01 -3.41 -4.68
CA ALA A 24 -6.69 -3.84 -4.25
C ALA A 24 -5.69 -2.85 -4.83
N SER A 25 -5.39 -1.80 -4.07
CA SER A 25 -4.29 -0.87 -4.36
C SER A 25 -3.02 -1.69 -4.58
N SER A 26 -2.30 -1.47 -5.68
CA SER A 26 -1.00 -2.11 -5.83
C SER A 26 -0.07 -1.67 -4.69
N LEU A 27 0.77 -2.58 -4.20
CA LEU A 27 1.75 -2.26 -3.14
C LEU A 27 2.62 -1.04 -3.51
N ASP A 28 2.92 -0.86 -4.80
CA ASP A 28 3.63 0.32 -5.32
C ASP A 28 2.85 1.62 -5.09
N ALA A 29 1.54 1.64 -5.35
CA ALA A 29 0.71 2.82 -5.12
C ALA A 29 0.64 3.18 -3.63
N VAL A 30 0.49 2.18 -2.76
CA VAL A 30 0.53 2.38 -1.30
C VAL A 30 1.89 2.90 -0.86
N GLY A 31 2.97 2.31 -1.37
CA GLY A 31 4.34 2.70 -1.08
C GLY A 31 4.62 4.15 -1.49
N ARG A 32 4.12 4.55 -2.67
CA ARG A 32 4.20 5.95 -3.13
C ARG A 32 3.51 6.91 -2.18
N THR A 33 2.27 6.61 -1.78
CA THR A 33 1.53 7.45 -0.84
C THR A 33 2.28 7.59 0.49
N LEU A 34 2.84 6.50 1.02
CA LEU A 34 3.62 6.54 2.24
C LEU A 34 4.93 7.32 2.08
N PHE A 35 5.62 7.16 0.96
CA PHE A 35 6.88 7.86 0.65
C PHE A 35 6.69 9.39 0.56
N GLU A 36 5.53 9.83 0.08
CA GLU A 36 5.15 11.24 0.00
C GLU A 36 4.55 11.78 1.32
N SER A 37 4.19 10.91 2.26
CA SER A 37 3.52 11.29 3.51
C SER A 37 4.47 11.88 4.55
N THR A 38 4.01 12.94 5.22
CA THR A 38 4.67 13.50 6.41
C THR A 38 4.24 12.82 7.72
N THR A 39 3.30 11.87 7.66
CA THR A 39 2.70 11.24 8.84
C THR A 39 3.51 10.08 9.41
N LEU A 40 4.57 9.63 8.71
CA LEU A 40 5.46 8.56 9.19
C LEU A 40 6.32 9.00 10.39
N GLY A 41 6.39 10.30 10.67
CA GLY A 41 7.17 10.84 11.77
C GLY A 41 6.67 12.18 12.26
N LYS A 42 7.49 12.86 13.06
CA LYS A 42 7.17 14.13 13.73
C LYS A 42 7.99 15.31 13.21
N SER A 43 8.93 15.07 12.29
CA SER A 43 9.77 16.12 11.71
C SER A 43 9.02 17.04 10.74
N GLY A 44 7.80 16.68 10.34
CA GLY A 44 7.06 17.37 9.28
C GLY A 44 7.60 17.11 7.87
N ARG A 45 8.56 16.19 7.72
CA ARG A 45 9.15 15.80 6.43
C ARG A 45 8.63 14.43 6.00
N SER A 46 8.74 14.17 4.71
CA SER A 46 8.50 12.88 4.06
C SER A 46 9.80 12.33 3.47
N CYS A 47 9.79 11.08 2.99
CA CYS A 47 10.90 10.53 2.21
C CYS A 47 11.16 11.38 0.96
N SER A 48 10.10 11.80 0.27
CA SER A 48 10.19 12.66 -0.93
C SER A 48 10.77 14.04 -0.67
N THR A 49 10.80 14.51 0.58
CA THR A 49 11.47 15.77 0.94
C THR A 49 12.99 15.66 0.76
N CYS A 50 13.58 14.50 1.06
CA CYS A 50 15.02 14.25 0.90
C CYS A 50 15.37 13.57 -0.43
N HIS A 51 14.49 12.67 -0.90
CA HIS A 51 14.66 11.87 -2.11
C HIS A 51 13.61 12.21 -3.18
N PRO A 52 13.49 13.48 -3.61
CA PRO A 52 12.50 13.89 -4.60
C PRO A 52 12.75 13.16 -5.93
N GLY A 53 11.72 12.44 -6.39
CA GLY A 53 11.79 11.64 -7.61
C GLY A 53 12.77 10.45 -7.56
N GLY A 54 13.22 10.05 -6.36
CA GLY A 54 14.17 8.96 -6.15
C GLY A 54 15.65 9.38 -6.11
N ARG A 55 15.98 10.68 -6.13
CA ARG A 55 17.37 11.13 -6.08
C ARG A 55 18.11 10.58 -4.85
N GLY A 56 19.32 10.05 -5.04
CA GLY A 56 20.13 9.47 -3.96
C GLY A 56 19.75 8.04 -3.61
N LEU A 57 18.88 7.39 -4.40
CA LEU A 57 18.45 6.00 -4.23
C LEU A 57 18.92 5.11 -5.41
N GLU A 58 19.96 5.53 -6.13
CA GLU A 58 20.43 4.83 -7.34
C GLU A 58 21.03 3.45 -7.04
N GLN A 59 21.48 3.23 -5.79
CA GLN A 59 22.11 1.99 -5.33
C GLN A 59 21.14 1.06 -4.56
N VAL A 60 19.82 1.28 -4.66
CA VAL A 60 18.84 0.43 -3.93
C VAL A 60 18.89 -1.05 -4.32
N ASP A 61 19.40 -1.37 -5.51
CA ASP A 61 19.55 -2.73 -6.00
C ASP A 61 20.74 -3.47 -5.36
N ASP A 62 21.67 -2.76 -4.71
CA ASP A 62 22.80 -3.36 -3.98
C ASP A 62 22.36 -3.96 -2.62
N PHE A 63 21.14 -3.64 -2.18
CA PHE A 63 20.59 -4.11 -0.91
C PHE A 63 19.53 -5.19 -1.11
N THR A 64 19.57 -6.21 -0.26
CA THR A 64 18.47 -7.17 -0.11
C THR A 64 17.21 -6.47 0.43
N ASP A 65 16.05 -7.12 0.30
CA ASP A 65 14.80 -6.57 0.84
C ASP A 65 14.87 -6.33 2.35
N ASP A 66 15.53 -7.21 3.10
CA ASP A 66 15.64 -7.08 4.55
C ASP A 66 16.58 -5.94 4.96
N GLU A 67 17.72 -5.78 4.28
CA GLU A 67 18.59 -4.61 4.46
C GLU A 67 17.86 -3.30 4.10
N LEU A 68 17.07 -3.32 3.03
CA LEU A 68 16.31 -2.14 2.60
C LEU A 68 15.20 -1.79 3.60
N LYS A 69 14.54 -2.77 4.21
CA LYS A 69 13.59 -2.55 5.32
C LYS A 69 14.28 -1.88 6.51
N ASP A 70 15.48 -2.34 6.86
CA ASP A 70 16.27 -1.76 7.96
C ASP A 70 16.67 -0.31 7.66
N ILE A 71 17.12 -0.03 6.44
CA ILE A 71 17.44 1.32 5.98
C ILE A 71 16.20 2.22 6.03
N ILE A 72 15.06 1.76 5.51
CA ILE A 72 13.79 2.51 5.54
C ILE A 72 13.40 2.81 6.99
N ASN A 73 13.46 1.83 7.88
CA ASN A 73 13.15 2.01 9.30
C ASN A 73 14.14 2.94 10.02
N ALA A 74 15.42 2.94 9.64
CA ALA A 74 16.40 3.90 10.13
C ALA A 74 16.05 5.33 9.68
N CYS A 75 15.68 5.52 8.42
CA CYS A 75 15.21 6.82 7.91
C CYS A 75 13.96 7.31 8.65
N ILE A 76 12.97 6.44 8.86
CA ILE A 76 11.75 6.78 9.62
C ILE A 76 12.11 7.20 11.05
N ARG A 77 12.93 6.42 11.74
CA ARG A 77 13.30 6.68 13.14
C ARG A 77 14.18 7.93 13.28
N ASP A 78 15.25 8.01 12.50
CA ASP A 78 16.33 8.98 12.74
C ASP A 78 16.06 10.31 12.02
N ALA A 79 15.63 10.26 10.76
CA ALA A 79 15.41 11.47 9.96
C ALA A 79 13.97 12.01 10.08
N LEU A 80 12.98 11.12 10.22
CA LEU A 80 11.58 11.55 10.37
C LEU A 80 11.13 11.66 11.84
N HIS A 81 11.93 11.17 12.80
CA HIS A 81 11.56 11.10 14.21
C HIS A 81 10.27 10.30 14.45
N GLY A 82 10.07 9.26 13.64
CA GLY A 82 8.97 8.32 13.70
C GLY A 82 9.30 7.08 14.54
N SER A 83 8.33 6.17 14.60
CA SER A 83 8.54 4.82 15.14
C SER A 83 8.77 3.85 14.00
N LYS A 84 9.65 2.87 14.22
CA LYS A 84 9.86 1.80 13.24
C LYS A 84 8.54 1.09 12.95
N LEU A 85 8.33 0.75 11.67
CA LEU A 85 7.30 -0.18 11.26
C LEU A 85 7.72 -1.60 11.62
N ALA A 86 6.75 -2.46 11.92
CA ALA A 86 7.03 -3.88 12.16
C ALA A 86 7.64 -4.53 10.90
N GLU A 87 8.55 -5.48 11.07
CA GLU A 87 9.28 -6.09 9.95
C GLU A 87 8.38 -6.79 8.93
N ASN A 88 7.23 -7.30 9.39
CA ASN A 88 6.22 -7.94 8.56
C ASN A 88 5.05 -7.02 8.19
N ALA A 89 5.12 -5.71 8.51
CA ALA A 89 4.07 -4.76 8.17
C ALA A 89 3.91 -4.63 6.65
N GLU A 90 2.66 -4.51 6.20
CA GLU A 90 2.34 -4.34 4.79
C GLU A 90 2.86 -2.99 4.28
N GLU A 91 2.80 -1.95 5.11
CA GLU A 91 3.29 -0.61 4.84
C GLU A 91 4.79 -0.60 4.55
N LEU A 92 5.56 -1.39 5.31
CA LEU A 92 7.01 -1.49 5.10
C LEU A 92 7.33 -2.23 3.81
N ARG A 93 6.58 -3.30 3.49
CA ARG A 93 6.68 -4.00 2.20
C ARG A 93 6.29 -3.10 1.02
N ALA A 94 5.26 -2.28 1.18
CA ALA A 94 4.82 -1.33 0.17
C ALA A 94 5.88 -0.26 -0.09
N LEU A 95 6.50 0.28 0.96
CA LEU A 95 7.64 1.20 0.84
C LEU A 95 8.82 0.56 0.11
N VAL A 96 9.19 -0.69 0.43
CA VAL A 96 10.23 -1.43 -0.30
C VAL A 96 9.88 -1.56 -1.79
N ALA A 97 8.65 -1.96 -2.11
CA ALA A 97 8.21 -2.12 -3.49
C ALA A 97 8.31 -0.80 -4.28
N TYR A 98 7.89 0.31 -3.69
CA TYR A 98 7.98 1.63 -4.32
C TYR A 98 9.42 2.13 -4.44
N VAL A 99 10.25 1.99 -3.40
CA VAL A 99 11.67 2.39 -3.47
C VAL A 99 12.41 1.63 -4.57
N ARG A 100 12.12 0.33 -4.75
CA ARG A 100 12.67 -0.44 -5.88
C ARG A 100 12.16 0.01 -7.24
N SER A 101 10.94 0.55 -7.33
CA SER A 101 10.39 1.07 -8.59
C SER A 101 11.01 2.42 -9.00
N LEU A 102 11.65 3.13 -8.06
CA LEU A 102 12.33 4.40 -8.31
C LEU A 102 13.71 4.28 -8.98
N LYS A 103 14.21 3.06 -9.20
CA LYS A 103 15.47 2.83 -9.90
C LYS A 103 15.51 3.55 -11.25
N ARG A 104 16.61 4.24 -11.54
CA ARG A 104 16.89 4.85 -12.83
C ARG A 104 18.37 4.73 -13.16
#